data_AF-A0A7R9F8S5-F1
#
_entry.id   AF-A0A7R9F8S5-F1
#
_cell.length_a   1.000
_cell.length_b   1.000
_cell.length_c   1.000
_cell.angle_alpha   90.00
_cell.angle_beta   90.00
_cell.angle_gamma   90.00
#
_symmetry.space_group_name_H-M   'P 1'
#
loop_
_entity.id
_entity.type
_entity.pdbx_description
1 polymer ?
#
loop_
_entity_poly.entity_id
_entity_poly.type
_entity_poly.pdbx_seq_one_letter_code
_entity_poly.pdbx_strand_id
1 'polypeptide(L)'
;MKPRSCDTFVVLPPLTAHGGVVFGKNSDRPNGEVQELVYQPAQEHSADSKLKCTYISVDQVERTHAVILSKPSWMWGAEMGANDCGVVVGNEAVWSRITDLEDLQEKLLGMDLVRLALERSENAEHAVDVITQLLETYGQGGPCSDTDPFFTYHNSFLIADPKEAWVLETADKEWAAERISDGYRNISNNLTIGTKIDKCSQNLQETAKKNGFWDGQGDFHFTRVYSKPIDLIEGKRQKCGRDLLANLSKDNSFSVSSMFTVLRDQESGICRPPDDSFPTTGSQVSVLSPFRSGKPHCHWFTATPNPQLSVFKPFIFTPKVRISKHTQSPIFQPDPVQVGFTLN
;
A
#
# COMPACT_ATOMS: atom_id res chain seq x y z
N MET A 1 -15.27 14.62 5.54
CA MET A 1 -14.80 13.87 6.74
C MET A 1 -13.27 13.85 6.67
N LYS A 2 -12.53 13.95 7.79
CA LYS A 2 -11.05 13.81 7.70
C LYS A 2 -10.70 12.39 7.21
N PRO A 3 -9.68 12.23 6.37
CA PRO A 3 -9.19 10.91 5.95
C PRO A 3 -8.94 9.99 7.16
N ARG A 4 -9.50 8.77 7.13
CA ARG A 4 -9.43 7.76 8.20
C ARG A 4 -8.96 6.43 7.61
N SER A 5 -7.67 6.32 7.27
CA SER A 5 -7.12 5.09 6.69
C SER A 5 -5.68 4.87 7.20
N CYS A 6 -4.84 4.19 6.45
CA CYS A 6 -3.62 3.49 6.88
C CYS A 6 -2.41 4.39 7.17
N ASP A 7 -1.36 3.79 7.77
CA ASP A 7 -0.01 4.35 7.88
C ASP A 7 1.03 3.30 7.44
N THR A 8 2.01 3.72 6.63
CA THR A 8 3.12 2.87 6.16
C THR A 8 4.46 3.56 6.36
N PHE A 9 5.48 2.75 6.68
CA PHE A 9 6.79 3.18 7.16
C PHE A 9 7.90 2.36 6.50
N VAL A 10 9.04 2.99 6.27
CA VAL A 10 10.28 2.33 5.86
C VAL A 10 11.49 2.97 6.53
N VAL A 11 12.46 2.14 6.91
CA VAL A 11 13.78 2.55 7.40
C VAL A 11 14.84 1.80 6.60
N LEU A 12 15.77 2.56 6.03
CA LEU A 12 16.85 2.05 5.19
C LEU A 12 18.18 1.98 5.95
N PRO A 13 19.13 1.16 5.50
CA PRO A 13 20.51 1.23 5.96
C PRO A 13 21.11 2.64 5.79
N PRO A 14 22.06 3.07 6.64
CA PRO A 14 22.68 2.32 7.73
C PRO A 14 21.91 2.40 9.06
N LEU A 15 20.67 2.92 9.07
CA LEU A 15 19.93 3.15 10.33
C LEU A 15 19.42 1.87 11.00
N THR A 16 19.49 0.73 10.31
CA THR A 16 18.95 -0.56 10.78
C THR A 16 20.03 -1.47 11.37
N ALA A 17 19.65 -2.25 12.38
CA ALA A 17 20.59 -3.08 13.16
C ALA A 17 21.35 -4.15 12.34
N HIS A 18 20.90 -4.49 11.14
CA HIS A 18 21.44 -5.57 10.32
C HIS A 18 21.79 -5.14 8.89
N GLY A 19 21.80 -3.83 8.61
CA GLY A 19 22.13 -3.30 7.28
C GLY A 19 21.12 -3.69 6.18
N GLY A 20 19.91 -4.09 6.56
CA GLY A 20 18.79 -4.38 5.67
C GLY A 20 17.72 -3.28 5.72
N VAL A 21 16.65 -3.42 4.94
CA VAL A 21 15.51 -2.49 4.98
C VAL A 21 14.45 -3.03 5.95
N VAL A 22 13.86 -2.16 6.77
CA VAL A 22 12.71 -2.50 7.64
C VAL A 22 11.49 -1.73 7.16
N PHE A 23 10.46 -2.46 6.73
CA PHE A 23 9.18 -1.93 6.26
C PHE A 23 8.07 -2.28 7.23
N GLY A 24 7.07 -1.41 7.41
CA GLY A 24 5.90 -1.70 8.22
C GLY A 24 4.64 -1.01 7.70
N LYS A 25 3.50 -1.69 7.75
CA LYS A 25 2.18 -1.13 7.42
C LYS A 25 1.12 -1.58 8.42
N ASN A 26 0.24 -0.64 8.78
CA ASN A 26 -1.07 -0.92 9.38
C ASN A 26 -2.16 -0.77 8.32
N SER A 27 -3.12 -1.69 8.29
CA SER A 27 -4.31 -1.57 7.46
C SER A 27 -5.51 -1.19 8.33
N ASP A 28 -6.07 -0.01 8.08
CA ASP A 28 -7.25 0.52 8.75
C ASP A 28 -8.45 0.41 7.81
N ARG A 29 -9.39 -0.47 8.13
CA ARG A 29 -10.54 -0.84 7.29
C ARG A 29 -11.84 -0.64 8.06
N PRO A 30 -12.99 -0.43 7.39
CA PRO A 30 -14.31 -0.43 8.01
C PRO A 30 -14.48 -1.50 9.11
N ASN A 31 -15.09 -1.11 10.23
CA ASN A 31 -15.33 -2.01 11.35
C ASN A 31 -16.11 -3.27 10.91
N GLY A 32 -15.63 -4.45 11.30
CA GLY A 32 -16.21 -5.74 10.93
C GLY A 32 -15.62 -6.37 9.66
N GLU A 33 -14.82 -5.63 8.89
CA GLU A 33 -14.16 -6.17 7.70
C GLU A 33 -13.08 -7.18 8.08
N VAL A 34 -13.13 -8.37 7.49
CA VAL A 34 -12.17 -9.45 7.77
C VAL A 34 -10.94 -9.29 6.89
N GLN A 35 -9.76 -9.34 7.52
CA GLN A 35 -8.47 -9.30 6.85
C GLN A 35 -7.74 -10.64 6.96
N GLU A 36 -7.41 -11.20 5.81
CA GLU A 36 -6.83 -12.53 5.64
C GLU A 36 -5.33 -12.45 5.39
N LEU A 37 -4.67 -13.60 5.51
CA LEU A 37 -3.28 -13.80 5.07
C LEU A 37 -3.24 -14.94 4.04
N VAL A 38 -2.90 -14.60 2.79
CA VAL A 38 -2.96 -15.51 1.64
C VAL A 38 -1.59 -15.63 0.99
N TYR A 39 -1.10 -16.86 0.82
CA TYR A 39 0.05 -17.15 -0.01
C TYR A 39 -0.43 -17.60 -1.39
N GLN A 40 0.10 -16.98 -2.45
CA GLN A 40 -0.10 -17.40 -3.83
C GLN A 40 1.26 -17.80 -4.43
N PRO A 41 1.41 -19.03 -4.94
CA PRO A 41 2.65 -19.43 -5.61
C PRO A 41 2.81 -18.71 -6.95
N ALA A 42 4.07 -18.63 -7.39
CA ALA A 42 4.42 -18.25 -8.76
C ALA A 42 3.69 -19.13 -9.76
N GLN A 43 3.21 -18.53 -10.85
CA GLN A 43 2.42 -19.20 -11.89
C GLN A 43 2.89 -18.78 -13.28
N GLU A 44 2.63 -19.66 -14.24
CA GLU A 44 2.71 -19.36 -15.67
C GLU A 44 1.29 -19.28 -16.24
N HIS A 45 1.07 -18.35 -17.15
CA HIS A 45 -0.21 -18.08 -17.79
C HIS A 45 -0.07 -18.11 -19.31
N SER A 46 -1.15 -18.48 -20.01
CA SER A 46 -1.15 -18.46 -21.47
C SER A 46 -1.07 -17.02 -21.99
N ALA A 47 -0.46 -16.84 -23.17
CA ALA A 47 -0.52 -15.59 -23.91
C ALA A 47 -1.97 -15.10 -24.07
N ASP A 48 -2.14 -13.77 -24.05
CA ASP A 48 -3.42 -13.07 -24.18
C ASP A 48 -4.50 -13.43 -23.14
N SER A 49 -4.13 -14.15 -22.07
CA SER A 49 -5.06 -14.42 -20.98
C SER A 49 -5.45 -13.15 -20.23
N LYS A 50 -6.67 -13.16 -19.69
CA LYS A 50 -7.20 -12.08 -18.87
C LYS A 50 -7.28 -12.53 -17.42
N LEU A 51 -7.08 -11.59 -16.50
CA LEU A 51 -7.22 -11.78 -15.06
C LEU A 51 -8.38 -10.92 -14.57
N LYS A 52 -9.38 -11.54 -13.93
CA LYS A 52 -10.43 -10.82 -13.21
C LYS A 52 -9.87 -10.34 -11.87
N CYS A 53 -9.74 -9.04 -11.71
CA CYS A 53 -9.43 -8.37 -10.43
C CYS A 53 -10.73 -8.15 -9.65
N THR A 54 -10.78 -7.16 -8.74
CA THR A 54 -11.98 -6.94 -7.91
C THR A 54 -13.19 -6.59 -8.78
N TYR A 55 -13.08 -5.55 -9.62
CA TYR A 55 -14.21 -5.12 -10.46
C TYR A 55 -14.03 -5.35 -11.95
N ILE A 56 -12.82 -5.18 -12.48
CA ILE A 56 -12.57 -5.29 -13.91
C ILE A 56 -11.63 -6.45 -14.25
N SER A 57 -11.55 -6.79 -15.53
CA SER A 57 -10.54 -7.72 -16.04
C SER A 57 -9.41 -6.97 -16.72
N VAL A 58 -8.17 -7.36 -16.45
CA VAL A 58 -6.95 -6.79 -17.07
C VAL A 58 -6.19 -7.84 -17.87
N ASP A 59 -5.26 -7.38 -18.71
CA ASP A 59 -4.30 -8.27 -19.36
C ASP A 59 -3.40 -8.95 -18.33
N GLN A 60 -3.28 -10.27 -18.45
CA GLN A 60 -2.42 -11.07 -17.60
C GLN A 60 -1.01 -11.16 -18.20
N VAL A 61 -0.01 -11.21 -17.32
CA VAL A 61 1.39 -11.43 -17.71
C VAL A 61 1.69 -12.94 -17.81
N GLU A 62 2.69 -13.31 -18.61
CA GLU A 62 3.07 -14.71 -18.79
C GLU A 62 3.52 -15.38 -17.49
N ARG A 63 4.16 -14.63 -16.58
CA ARG A 63 4.69 -15.15 -15.32
C ARG A 63 4.38 -14.24 -14.16
N THR A 64 4.02 -14.84 -13.04
CA THR A 64 3.84 -14.14 -11.75
C THR A 64 4.79 -14.68 -10.69
N HIS A 65 5.23 -13.81 -9.81
CA HIS A 65 6.04 -14.12 -8.63
C HIS A 65 5.20 -14.75 -7.52
N ALA A 66 5.84 -15.51 -6.62
CA ALA A 66 5.15 -15.97 -5.43
C ALA A 66 4.97 -14.79 -4.46
N VAL A 67 3.79 -14.68 -3.85
CA VAL A 67 3.43 -13.57 -2.97
C VAL A 67 2.81 -14.05 -1.66
N ILE A 68 3.03 -13.29 -0.61
CA ILE A 68 2.30 -13.36 0.66
C ILE A 68 1.54 -12.03 0.83
N LEU A 69 0.23 -12.11 0.97
CA LEU A 69 -0.69 -10.98 0.90
C LEU A 69 -1.50 -10.87 2.17
N SER A 70 -1.62 -9.67 2.71
CA SER A 70 -2.66 -9.32 3.68
C SER A 70 -3.76 -8.54 2.98
N LYS A 71 -4.97 -9.10 2.92
CA LYS A 71 -6.07 -8.58 2.11
C LYS A 71 -7.42 -8.62 2.83
N PRO A 72 -8.33 -7.69 2.55
CA PRO A 72 -9.73 -7.87 2.89
C PRO A 72 -10.31 -9.11 2.21
N SER A 73 -11.16 -9.85 2.91
CA SER A 73 -11.73 -11.12 2.41
C SER A 73 -12.57 -10.96 1.14
N TRP A 74 -13.29 -9.85 1.00
CA TRP A 74 -14.27 -9.61 -0.07
C TRP A 74 -13.65 -9.23 -1.43
N MET A 75 -12.43 -8.68 -1.45
CA MET A 75 -11.80 -8.19 -2.69
C MET A 75 -10.75 -9.15 -3.25
N TRP A 76 -10.33 -8.95 -4.50
CA TRP A 76 -9.24 -9.73 -5.11
C TRP A 76 -7.85 -9.19 -4.72
N GLY A 77 -7.72 -7.86 -4.65
CA GLY A 77 -6.50 -7.15 -4.32
C GLY A 77 -6.01 -7.37 -2.88
N ALA A 78 -4.96 -6.63 -2.50
CA ALA A 78 -4.36 -6.68 -1.17
C ALA A 78 -4.05 -5.28 -0.64
N GLU A 79 -4.10 -5.14 0.69
CA GLU A 79 -3.68 -3.92 1.36
C GLU A 79 -2.15 -3.84 1.43
N MET A 80 -1.50 -4.99 1.61
CA MET A 80 -0.06 -5.07 1.73
C MET A 80 0.44 -6.48 1.44
N GLY A 81 1.71 -6.60 1.14
CA GLY A 81 2.32 -7.90 0.99
C GLY A 81 3.81 -7.85 0.72
N ALA A 82 4.34 -9.01 0.36
CA ALA A 82 5.70 -9.19 -0.09
C ALA A 82 5.76 -10.26 -1.19
N ASN A 83 6.77 -10.20 -2.04
CA ASN A 83 7.05 -11.24 -3.03
C ASN A 83 8.39 -11.95 -2.78
N ASP A 84 8.61 -13.04 -3.51
CA ASP A 84 9.82 -13.86 -3.42
C ASP A 84 11.08 -13.20 -4.02
N CYS A 85 10.94 -12.06 -4.70
CA CYS A 85 12.05 -11.21 -5.15
C CYS A 85 12.49 -10.17 -4.11
N GLY A 86 11.78 -10.07 -2.97
CA GLY A 86 12.11 -9.12 -1.91
C GLY A 86 11.45 -7.75 -2.08
N VAL A 87 10.43 -7.62 -2.92
CA VAL A 87 9.59 -6.42 -3.02
C VAL A 87 8.52 -6.44 -1.95
N VAL A 88 8.29 -5.31 -1.30
CA VAL A 88 7.18 -5.08 -0.37
C VAL A 88 6.40 -3.84 -0.80
N VAL A 89 5.08 -3.88 -0.65
CA VAL A 89 4.18 -2.80 -1.05
C VAL A 89 3.11 -2.61 0.02
N GLY A 90 2.81 -1.36 0.33
CA GLY A 90 1.63 -0.94 1.08
C GLY A 90 1.01 0.32 0.46
N ASN A 91 -0.28 0.54 0.69
CA ASN A 91 -1.01 1.70 0.19
C ASN A 91 -1.84 2.44 1.26
N GLU A 92 -2.24 3.66 0.93
CA GLU A 92 -3.04 4.56 1.75
C GLU A 92 -4.09 5.23 0.89
N ALA A 93 -5.29 5.40 1.46
CA ALA A 93 -6.30 6.25 0.86
C ALA A 93 -5.87 7.72 0.91
N VAL A 94 -5.97 8.39 -0.24
CA VAL A 94 -5.77 9.84 -0.39
C VAL A 94 -6.90 10.45 -1.22
N TRP A 95 -7.21 11.71 -0.95
CA TRP A 95 -8.23 12.46 -1.68
C TRP A 95 -7.59 13.69 -2.30
N SER A 96 -7.37 13.65 -3.60
CA SER A 96 -6.80 14.77 -4.35
C SER A 96 -7.90 15.78 -4.70
N ARG A 97 -7.51 16.96 -5.21
CA ARG A 97 -8.44 17.98 -5.74
C ARG A 97 -9.25 17.49 -6.93
N ILE A 98 -8.76 16.47 -7.63
CA ILE A 98 -9.40 15.89 -8.81
C ILE A 98 -10.44 14.82 -8.43
N THR A 99 -10.41 14.30 -7.20
CA THR A 99 -11.38 13.30 -6.74
C THR A 99 -12.81 13.83 -6.84
N ASP A 100 -13.68 13.07 -7.52
CA ASP A 100 -15.07 13.42 -7.80
C ASP A 100 -16.01 12.19 -7.83
N LEU A 101 -17.20 12.33 -8.45
CA LEU A 101 -18.17 11.23 -8.53
C LEU A 101 -17.82 10.19 -9.61
N GLU A 102 -16.95 10.51 -10.57
CA GLU A 102 -16.47 9.53 -11.57
C GLU A 102 -15.61 8.45 -10.92
N ASP A 103 -15.04 8.70 -9.74
CA ASP A 103 -14.34 7.71 -8.94
C ASP A 103 -15.24 6.57 -8.43
N LEU A 104 -16.57 6.70 -8.52
CA LEU A 104 -17.51 5.61 -8.27
C LEU A 104 -17.51 4.56 -9.39
N GLN A 105 -16.99 4.91 -10.57
CA GLN A 105 -16.90 3.97 -11.67
C GLN A 105 -15.91 2.85 -11.34
N GLU A 106 -16.39 1.62 -11.44
CA GLU A 106 -15.59 0.41 -11.30
C GLU A 106 -14.40 0.38 -12.26
N LYS A 107 -13.19 0.44 -11.70
CA LYS A 107 -11.89 0.32 -12.38
C LYS A 107 -10.99 -0.59 -11.53
N LEU A 108 -9.68 -0.44 -11.60
CA LEU A 108 -8.79 -1.08 -10.61
C LEU A 108 -8.90 -0.37 -9.27
N LEU A 109 -8.97 -1.14 -8.19
CA LEU A 109 -8.74 -0.58 -6.86
C LEU A 109 -7.24 -0.39 -6.61
N GLY A 110 -6.88 0.52 -5.70
CA GLY A 110 -5.51 0.62 -5.21
C GLY A 110 -4.97 -0.70 -4.69
N MET A 111 -5.81 -1.47 -4.01
CA MET A 111 -5.49 -2.79 -3.51
C MET A 111 -5.24 -3.81 -4.63
N ASP A 112 -5.94 -3.67 -5.78
CA ASP A 112 -5.64 -4.49 -6.96
C ASP A 112 -4.25 -4.14 -7.50
N LEU A 113 -3.91 -2.85 -7.55
CA LEU A 113 -2.60 -2.37 -7.97
C LEU A 113 -1.47 -2.87 -7.06
N VAL A 114 -1.67 -2.89 -5.74
CA VAL A 114 -0.71 -3.48 -4.76
C VAL A 114 -0.42 -4.94 -5.12
N ARG A 115 -1.47 -5.75 -5.32
CA ARG A 115 -1.30 -7.17 -5.62
C ARG A 115 -0.63 -7.38 -6.97
N LEU A 116 -1.09 -6.67 -8.00
CA LEU A 116 -0.52 -6.76 -9.34
C LEU A 116 0.97 -6.36 -9.35
N ALA A 117 1.35 -5.32 -8.60
CA ALA A 117 2.75 -4.92 -8.45
C ALA A 117 3.59 -6.04 -7.83
N LEU A 118 3.12 -6.64 -6.73
CA LEU A 118 3.82 -7.74 -6.06
C LEU A 118 3.96 -8.97 -6.95
N GLU A 119 2.91 -9.33 -7.69
CA GLU A 119 2.93 -10.49 -8.58
C GLU A 119 3.81 -10.28 -9.83
N ARG A 120 4.09 -9.03 -10.24
CA ARG A 120 4.71 -8.72 -11.55
C ARG A 120 6.10 -8.08 -11.48
N SER A 121 6.59 -7.72 -10.30
CA SER A 121 7.83 -6.93 -10.15
C SER A 121 8.98 -7.70 -9.49
N GLU A 122 10.20 -7.35 -9.89
CA GLU A 122 11.44 -7.96 -9.37
C GLU A 122 12.20 -7.03 -8.42
N ASN A 123 11.80 -5.76 -8.35
CA ASN A 123 12.41 -4.72 -7.52
C ASN A 123 11.41 -3.54 -7.34
N ALA A 124 11.72 -2.61 -6.44
CA ALA A 124 10.83 -1.51 -6.06
C ALA A 124 10.55 -0.56 -7.22
N GLU A 125 11.56 -0.25 -8.04
CA GLU A 125 11.38 0.63 -9.20
C GLU A 125 10.48 -0.02 -10.27
N HIS A 126 10.65 -1.32 -10.54
CA HIS A 126 9.79 -2.07 -11.45
C HIS A 126 8.34 -2.12 -10.92
N ALA A 127 8.14 -2.22 -9.61
CA ALA A 127 6.80 -2.13 -9.01
C ALA A 127 6.14 -0.75 -9.26
N VAL A 128 6.90 0.36 -9.19
CA VAL A 128 6.39 1.69 -9.59
C VAL A 128 5.91 1.66 -11.04
N ASP A 129 6.74 1.14 -11.96
CA ASP A 129 6.41 1.10 -13.39
C ASP A 129 5.17 0.22 -13.69
N VAL A 130 5.02 -0.90 -12.99
CA VAL A 130 3.83 -1.77 -13.10
C VAL A 130 2.57 -1.03 -12.65
N ILE A 131 2.61 -0.37 -11.49
CA ILE A 131 1.44 0.35 -10.96
C ILE A 131 1.02 1.47 -11.91
N THR A 132 1.98 2.26 -12.39
CA THR A 132 1.71 3.43 -13.23
C THR A 132 1.21 3.03 -14.61
N GLN A 133 1.77 1.99 -15.23
CA GLN A 133 1.27 1.45 -16.50
C GLN A 133 -0.19 0.95 -16.38
N LEU A 134 -0.50 0.24 -15.29
CA LEU A 134 -1.86 -0.26 -15.03
C LEU A 134 -2.83 0.89 -14.76
N LEU A 135 -2.41 1.89 -13.99
CA LEU A 135 -3.18 3.09 -13.69
C LEU A 135 -3.50 3.89 -14.96
N GLU A 136 -2.52 4.11 -15.82
CA GLU A 136 -2.69 4.84 -17.07
C GLU A 136 -3.63 4.10 -18.03
N THR A 137 -3.50 2.77 -18.11
CA THR A 137 -4.28 1.92 -19.01
C THR A 137 -5.72 1.76 -18.53
N TYR A 138 -5.92 1.34 -17.29
CA TYR A 138 -7.21 0.91 -16.76
C TYR A 138 -7.86 1.91 -15.79
N GLY A 139 -7.11 2.90 -15.31
CA GLY A 139 -7.56 3.86 -14.31
C GLY A 139 -7.67 3.25 -12.90
N GLN A 140 -8.04 4.09 -11.94
CA GLN A 140 -8.39 3.69 -10.59
C GLN A 140 -9.78 4.20 -10.21
N GLY A 141 -10.52 3.44 -9.40
CA GLY A 141 -11.88 3.78 -8.99
C GLY A 141 -12.75 2.58 -8.65
N GLY A 142 -13.93 2.86 -8.11
CA GLY A 142 -14.90 1.90 -7.61
C GLY A 142 -15.00 1.93 -6.07
N PRO A 143 -16.10 1.39 -5.51
CA PRO A 143 -16.27 1.30 -4.07
C PRO A 143 -15.11 0.57 -3.39
N CYS A 144 -14.54 1.17 -2.35
CA CYS A 144 -13.44 0.60 -1.58
C CYS A 144 -13.92 -0.06 -0.28
N SER A 145 -15.22 -0.36 -0.18
CA SER A 145 -15.89 -1.03 0.94
C SER A 145 -17.01 -1.92 0.41
N ASP A 146 -17.23 -3.08 1.04
CA ASP A 146 -18.36 -3.98 0.77
C ASP A 146 -19.67 -3.54 1.45
N THR A 147 -19.61 -2.52 2.32
CA THR A 147 -20.74 -2.00 3.09
C THR A 147 -21.06 -0.53 2.82
N ASP A 148 -20.16 0.22 2.19
CA ASP A 148 -20.36 1.61 1.80
C ASP A 148 -20.06 1.82 0.31
N PRO A 149 -21.09 1.89 -0.56
CA PRO A 149 -20.90 2.02 -1.99
C PRO A 149 -20.36 3.40 -2.42
N PHE A 150 -20.31 4.38 -1.51
CA PHE A 150 -19.81 5.73 -1.80
C PHE A 150 -18.40 5.97 -1.27
N PHE A 151 -17.78 4.97 -0.64
CA PHE A 151 -16.44 5.09 -0.10
C PHE A 151 -15.39 4.87 -1.20
N THR A 152 -14.93 5.94 -1.84
CA THR A 152 -13.92 5.91 -2.90
C THR A 152 -12.72 6.80 -2.56
N TYR A 153 -11.55 6.46 -3.12
CA TYR A 153 -10.32 7.23 -2.95
C TYR A 153 -9.28 6.90 -4.02
N HIS A 154 -8.30 7.79 -4.18
CA HIS A 154 -7.05 7.52 -4.88
C HIS A 154 -6.00 7.00 -3.90
N ASN A 155 -4.84 6.58 -4.40
CA ASN A 155 -3.86 5.88 -3.57
C ASN A 155 -2.50 6.59 -3.51
N SER A 156 -1.93 6.58 -2.31
CA SER A 156 -0.48 6.67 -2.11
C SER A 156 0.05 5.25 -1.88
N PHE A 157 1.29 5.00 -2.28
CA PHE A 157 1.97 3.72 -2.12
C PHE A 157 3.37 3.95 -1.55
N LEU A 158 3.76 3.12 -0.58
CA LEU A 158 5.15 2.96 -0.19
C LEU A 158 5.62 1.58 -0.62
N ILE A 159 6.64 1.59 -1.47
CA ILE A 159 7.21 0.42 -2.11
C ILE A 159 8.66 0.32 -1.67
N ALA A 160 9.15 -0.86 -1.32
CA ALA A 160 10.55 -1.03 -0.97
C ALA A 160 11.11 -2.37 -1.44
N ASP A 161 12.43 -2.40 -1.60
CA ASP A 161 13.22 -3.58 -1.85
C ASP A 161 14.52 -3.53 -1.00
N PRO A 162 15.46 -4.48 -1.12
CA PRO A 162 16.69 -4.46 -0.34
C PRO A 162 17.64 -3.27 -0.55
N LYS A 163 17.42 -2.44 -1.57
CA LYS A 163 18.28 -1.30 -1.93
C LYS A 163 17.65 0.05 -1.63
N GLU A 164 16.34 0.17 -1.88
CA GLU A 164 15.68 1.46 -1.97
C GLU A 164 14.20 1.37 -1.62
N ALA A 165 13.60 2.53 -1.45
CA ALA A 165 12.16 2.68 -1.33
C ALA A 165 11.65 3.77 -2.28
N TRP A 166 10.36 3.73 -2.59
CA TRP A 166 9.67 4.67 -3.44
C TRP A 166 8.35 5.07 -2.80
N VAL A 167 8.08 6.37 -2.78
CA VAL A 167 6.72 6.89 -2.57
C VAL A 167 6.12 7.14 -3.94
N LEU A 168 4.96 6.57 -4.22
CA LEU A 168 4.18 6.83 -5.44
C LEU A 168 2.82 7.38 -5.02
N GLU A 169 2.47 8.57 -5.47
CA GLU A 169 1.22 9.23 -5.13
C GLU A 169 0.42 9.55 -6.39
N THR A 170 -0.90 9.35 -6.31
CA THR A 170 -1.78 9.40 -7.48
C THR A 170 -2.92 10.41 -7.30
N ALA A 171 -3.39 10.95 -8.42
CA ALA A 171 -4.58 11.80 -8.55
C ALA A 171 -5.27 11.44 -9.88
N ASP A 172 -6.31 10.60 -9.80
CA ASP A 172 -6.88 9.88 -10.95
C ASP A 172 -5.77 9.17 -11.74
N LYS A 173 -5.57 9.47 -13.03
CA LYS A 173 -4.48 8.90 -13.83
C LYS A 173 -3.15 9.65 -13.72
N GLU A 174 -3.13 10.81 -13.07
CA GLU A 174 -1.90 11.55 -12.85
C GLU A 174 -1.16 11.02 -11.63
N TRP A 175 0.17 11.02 -11.68
CA TRP A 175 0.98 10.48 -10.61
C TRP A 175 2.37 11.12 -10.55
N ALA A 176 2.96 11.09 -9.36
CA ALA A 176 4.36 11.44 -9.12
C ALA A 176 4.99 10.38 -8.22
N ALA A 177 6.28 10.12 -8.40
CA ALA A 177 7.04 9.19 -7.59
C ALA A 177 8.38 9.81 -7.14
N GLU A 178 8.72 9.60 -5.88
CA GLU A 178 9.97 10.03 -5.25
C GLU A 178 10.77 8.80 -4.80
N ARG A 179 12.05 8.75 -5.21
CA ARG A 179 13.00 7.73 -4.79
C ARG A 179 13.62 8.08 -3.45
N ILE A 180 13.59 7.13 -2.52
CA ILE A 180 14.20 7.20 -1.19
C ILE A 180 15.36 6.20 -1.14
N SER A 181 16.58 6.71 -1.03
CA SER A 181 17.81 5.89 -1.04
C SER A 181 18.53 5.83 0.30
N ASP A 182 18.11 6.65 1.26
CA ASP A 182 18.66 6.68 2.62
C ASP A 182 17.59 7.08 3.64
N GLY A 183 17.93 6.94 4.92
CA GLY A 183 17.11 7.44 6.01
C GLY A 183 15.85 6.62 6.25
N TYR A 184 14.75 7.32 6.50
CA TYR A 184 13.44 6.73 6.73
C TYR A 184 12.34 7.59 6.11
N ARG A 185 11.21 6.97 5.77
CA ARG A 185 10.05 7.64 5.21
C ARG A 185 8.78 7.02 5.78
N ASN A 186 7.76 7.84 5.99
CA ASN A 186 6.41 7.37 6.26
C ASN A 186 5.40 8.16 5.44
N ILE A 187 4.29 7.49 5.13
CA ILE A 187 3.12 8.07 4.49
C ILE A 187 1.87 7.70 5.29
N SER A 188 0.89 8.59 5.22
CA SER A 188 -0.42 8.50 5.87
C SER A 188 -1.46 8.90 4.83
N ASN A 189 -2.63 9.41 5.24
CA ASN A 189 -3.73 9.72 4.33
C ASN A 189 -3.70 11.14 3.75
N ASN A 190 -2.53 11.55 3.25
CA ASN A 190 -2.33 12.80 2.54
C ASN A 190 -1.18 12.65 1.55
N LEU A 191 -1.14 13.52 0.53
CA LEU A 191 -0.01 13.61 -0.38
C LEU A 191 1.20 14.22 0.35
N THR A 192 2.40 13.82 -0.05
CA THR A 192 3.67 14.13 0.62
C THR A 192 4.81 14.44 -0.35
N ILE A 193 4.65 14.16 -1.65
CA ILE A 193 5.69 14.42 -2.65
C ILE A 193 5.86 15.93 -2.90
N GLY A 194 7.10 16.36 -2.70
CA GLY A 194 7.53 17.75 -2.81
C GLY A 194 7.77 18.22 -4.25
N THR A 195 8.82 19.02 -4.40
CA THR A 195 9.40 19.39 -5.70
C THR A 195 10.39 18.35 -6.22
N LYS A 196 10.87 17.46 -5.36
CA LYS A 196 11.70 16.31 -5.76
C LYS A 196 10.78 15.22 -6.32
N ILE A 197 10.78 15.08 -7.65
CA ILE A 197 9.99 14.11 -8.40
C ILE A 197 10.96 13.38 -9.32
N ASP A 198 11.14 12.08 -9.09
CA ASP A 198 12.06 11.23 -9.85
C ASP A 198 11.36 10.60 -11.08
N LYS A 199 10.05 10.30 -10.97
CA LYS A 199 9.20 9.87 -12.08
C LYS A 199 7.81 10.51 -11.98
N CYS A 200 7.14 10.76 -13.11
CA CYS A 200 5.76 11.24 -13.13
C CYS A 200 5.03 10.87 -14.41
N SER A 201 3.70 11.00 -14.38
CA SER A 201 2.86 10.93 -15.58
C SER A 201 3.25 12.03 -16.58
N GLN A 202 3.18 11.69 -17.88
CA GLN A 202 3.57 12.59 -18.96
C GLN A 202 2.82 13.94 -18.94
N ASN A 203 1.54 13.93 -18.54
CA ASN A 203 0.66 15.09 -18.61
C ASN A 203 0.47 15.79 -17.25
N LEU A 204 1.23 15.42 -16.22
CA LEU A 204 1.05 15.88 -14.83
C LEU A 204 0.86 17.40 -14.72
N GLN A 205 1.77 18.16 -15.32
CA GLN A 205 1.74 19.62 -15.25
C GLN A 205 0.66 20.26 -16.14
N GLU A 206 0.39 19.66 -17.31
CA GLU A 206 -0.64 20.15 -18.22
C GLU A 206 -2.04 19.95 -17.64
N THR A 207 -2.31 18.78 -17.07
CA THR A 207 -3.54 18.48 -16.34
C THR A 207 -3.73 19.44 -15.18
N ALA A 208 -2.68 19.72 -14.39
CA ALA A 208 -2.74 20.72 -13.32
C ALA A 208 -3.09 22.12 -13.83
N LYS A 209 -2.50 22.58 -14.95
CA LYS A 209 -2.82 23.89 -15.56
C LYS A 209 -4.25 23.95 -16.07
N LYS A 210 -4.68 22.93 -16.79
CA LYS A 210 -6.03 22.83 -17.37
C LYS A 210 -7.11 22.90 -16.29
N ASN A 211 -6.86 22.29 -15.12
CA ASN A 211 -7.76 22.33 -13.98
C ASN A 211 -7.59 23.58 -13.09
N GLY A 212 -6.69 24.51 -13.44
CA GLY A 212 -6.42 25.71 -12.64
C GLY A 212 -5.78 25.41 -11.28
N PHE A 213 -5.11 24.26 -11.14
CA PHE A 213 -4.43 23.86 -9.90
C PHE A 213 -3.04 24.48 -9.79
N TRP A 214 -2.43 24.79 -10.93
CA TRP A 214 -1.12 25.43 -11.03
C TRP A 214 -1.14 26.47 -12.17
N ASP A 215 -0.58 27.65 -11.92
CA ASP A 215 -0.51 28.76 -12.88
C ASP A 215 0.69 28.66 -13.85
N GLY A 216 1.53 27.65 -13.67
CA GLY A 216 2.74 27.45 -14.46
C GLY A 216 3.95 28.26 -13.98
N GLN A 217 3.84 28.96 -12.85
CA GLN A 217 4.92 29.75 -12.27
C GLN A 217 5.53 29.04 -11.05
N GLY A 218 6.83 29.23 -10.85
CA GLY A 218 7.59 28.62 -9.75
C GLY A 218 7.81 27.11 -9.91
N ASP A 219 8.33 26.49 -8.86
CA ASP A 219 8.59 25.05 -8.85
C ASP A 219 7.29 24.25 -8.73
N PHE A 220 7.19 23.18 -9.52
CA PHE A 220 6.06 22.26 -9.43
C PHE A 220 6.18 21.39 -8.17
N HIS A 221 5.28 21.59 -7.21
CA HIS A 221 5.25 20.84 -5.95
C HIS A 221 3.97 19.99 -5.88
N PHE A 222 4.11 18.65 -6.02
CA PHE A 222 2.97 17.75 -6.25
C PHE A 222 1.89 17.88 -5.16
N THR A 223 2.23 17.77 -3.88
CA THR A 223 1.29 17.96 -2.76
C THR A 223 0.58 19.32 -2.80
N ARG A 224 1.30 20.42 -3.04
CA ARG A 224 0.67 21.77 -3.04
C ARG A 224 -0.31 21.95 -4.19
N VAL A 225 -0.01 21.34 -5.33
CA VAL A 225 -0.83 21.43 -6.54
C VAL A 225 -2.08 20.56 -6.42
N TYR A 226 -1.92 19.30 -5.99
CA TYR A 226 -2.98 18.29 -6.04
C TYR A 226 -3.72 18.02 -4.73
N SER A 227 -3.24 18.47 -3.57
CA SER A 227 -3.98 18.31 -2.31
C SER A 227 -5.09 19.34 -2.17
N LYS A 228 -6.21 18.95 -1.54
CA LYS A 228 -7.21 19.92 -1.09
C LYS A 228 -6.58 20.81 -0.01
N PRO A 229 -6.99 22.10 0.13
CA PRO A 229 -6.36 23.02 1.09
C PRO A 229 -6.31 22.51 2.54
N ILE A 230 -7.32 21.75 2.98
CA ILE A 230 -7.39 21.17 4.32
C ILE A 230 -6.36 20.05 4.56
N ASP A 231 -5.90 19.41 3.50
CA ASP A 231 -4.97 18.28 3.54
C ASP A 231 -3.51 18.70 3.35
N LEU A 232 -3.24 20.02 3.23
CA LEU A 232 -1.88 20.58 3.20
C LEU A 232 -1.24 20.65 4.60
N ILE A 233 -2.06 20.57 5.65
CA ILE A 233 -1.57 20.53 7.03
C ILE A 233 -1.19 19.09 7.33
N GLU A 234 0.06 18.87 7.70
CA GLU A 234 0.54 17.56 8.12
C GLU A 234 -0.35 16.97 9.24
N GLY A 235 -0.80 15.74 9.01
CA GLY A 235 -1.63 15.01 9.96
C GLY A 235 -0.86 14.63 11.22
N LYS A 236 -1.56 14.59 12.37
CA LYS A 236 -0.98 14.16 13.66
C LYS A 236 -0.23 12.83 13.54
N ARG A 237 -0.82 11.82 12.88
CA ARG A 237 -0.23 10.48 12.70
C ARG A 237 1.04 10.52 11.87
N GLN A 238 1.03 11.23 10.75
CA GLN A 238 2.22 11.39 9.91
C GLN A 238 3.38 12.00 10.70
N LYS A 239 3.10 13.09 11.45
CA LYS A 239 4.10 13.74 12.31
C LYS A 239 4.62 12.80 13.39
N CYS A 240 3.74 12.18 14.18
CA CYS A 240 4.12 11.25 15.23
C CYS A 240 4.92 10.06 14.68
N GLY A 241 4.51 9.54 13.53
CA GLY A 241 5.21 8.49 12.80
C GLY A 241 6.65 8.88 12.48
N ARG A 242 6.85 10.06 11.88
CA ARG A 242 8.20 10.59 11.61
C ARG A 242 9.03 10.74 12.88
N ASP A 243 8.42 11.29 13.95
CA ASP A 243 9.11 11.53 15.21
C ASP A 243 9.52 10.18 15.88
N LEU A 244 8.66 9.15 15.80
CA LEU A 244 8.99 7.80 16.26
C LEU A 244 10.13 7.18 15.44
N LEU A 245 10.08 7.28 14.11
CA LEU A 245 11.15 6.78 13.24
C LEU A 245 12.49 7.47 13.55
N ALA A 246 12.48 8.80 13.72
CA ALA A 246 13.65 9.57 14.10
C ALA A 246 14.24 9.09 15.44
N ASN A 247 13.39 8.99 16.46
CA ASN A 247 13.80 8.60 17.80
C ASN A 247 14.34 7.17 17.88
N LEU A 248 13.69 6.23 17.19
CA LEU A 248 14.06 4.81 17.20
C LEU A 248 15.26 4.49 16.28
N SER A 249 15.60 5.39 15.36
CA SER A 249 16.73 5.23 14.43
C SER A 249 18.01 5.93 14.88
N LYS A 250 17.97 6.76 15.94
CA LYS A 250 19.08 7.62 16.37
C LYS A 250 20.42 6.88 16.61
N ASP A 251 20.34 5.62 17.03
CA ASP A 251 21.50 4.79 17.39
C ASP A 251 21.87 3.77 16.28
N ASN A 252 21.32 3.93 15.06
CA ASN A 252 21.51 3.02 13.92
C ASN A 252 21.16 1.55 14.21
N SER A 253 20.23 1.32 15.14
CA SER A 253 19.83 0.00 15.61
C SER A 253 18.35 -0.31 15.35
N PHE A 254 17.73 0.36 14.36
CA PHE A 254 16.32 0.15 14.07
C PHE A 254 16.10 -1.30 13.63
N SER A 255 15.16 -1.99 14.28
CA SER A 255 14.94 -3.44 14.12
C SER A 255 13.46 -3.76 13.89
N VAL A 256 13.15 -5.04 13.70
CA VAL A 256 11.77 -5.53 13.65
C VAL A 256 10.96 -5.12 14.89
N SER A 257 11.56 -5.17 16.07
CA SER A 257 10.91 -4.76 17.32
C SER A 257 10.67 -3.26 17.39
N SER A 258 11.56 -2.44 16.82
CA SER A 258 11.35 -1.00 16.67
C SER A 258 10.12 -0.73 15.81
N MET A 259 9.95 -1.45 14.69
CA MET A 259 8.76 -1.31 13.85
C MET A 259 7.49 -1.81 14.54
N PHE A 260 7.56 -2.89 15.34
CA PHE A 260 6.42 -3.27 16.19
C PHE A 260 6.01 -2.16 17.15
N THR A 261 6.97 -1.44 17.75
CA THR A 261 6.66 -0.29 18.60
C THR A 261 5.92 0.79 17.83
N VAL A 262 6.37 1.14 16.61
CA VAL A 262 5.69 2.14 15.76
C VAL A 262 4.26 1.71 15.44
N LEU A 263 4.08 0.50 14.92
CA LEU A 263 2.77 0.00 14.47
C LEU A 263 1.78 -0.27 15.61
N ARG A 264 2.25 -0.30 16.87
CA ARG A 264 1.42 -0.48 18.07
C ARG A 264 1.06 0.83 18.76
N ASP A 265 1.51 1.98 18.25
CA ASP A 265 1.30 3.25 18.92
C ASP A 265 -0.15 3.74 18.79
N GLN A 266 -0.96 3.43 19.80
CA GLN A 266 -2.36 3.85 19.88
C GLN A 266 -2.51 5.33 20.28
N GLU A 267 -1.52 5.91 20.98
CA GLU A 267 -1.60 7.30 21.47
C GLU A 267 -1.56 8.32 20.32
N SER A 268 -0.71 8.09 19.32
CA SER A 268 -0.71 8.88 18.08
C SER A 268 -1.92 8.59 17.21
N GLY A 269 -2.47 7.38 17.30
CA GLY A 269 -3.52 6.85 16.45
C GLY A 269 -3.01 6.01 15.27
N ILE A 270 -1.70 5.73 15.19
CA ILE A 270 -1.12 4.81 14.18
C ILE A 270 -1.74 3.41 14.33
N CYS A 271 -1.92 2.94 15.57
CA CYS A 271 -2.70 1.75 15.89
C CYS A 271 -4.10 2.16 16.33
N ARG A 272 -5.13 1.83 15.55
CA ARG A 272 -6.51 2.21 15.86
C ARG A 272 -7.23 1.10 16.63
N PRO A 273 -7.96 1.44 17.70
CA PRO A 273 -8.55 0.45 18.58
C PRO A 273 -9.74 -0.28 17.92
N PRO A 274 -10.11 -1.48 18.41
CA PRO A 274 -11.19 -2.29 17.83
C PRO A 274 -12.57 -1.63 17.76
N ASP A 275 -12.83 -0.64 18.62
CA ASP A 275 -14.08 0.11 18.71
C ASP A 275 -14.13 1.34 17.80
N ASP A 276 -13.04 1.64 17.06
CA ASP A 276 -13.07 2.65 16.02
C ASP A 276 -13.99 2.21 14.85
N SER A 277 -14.57 3.18 14.16
CA SER A 277 -15.22 2.99 12.85
C SER A 277 -14.29 2.38 11.78
N PHE A 278 -12.99 2.61 11.88
CA PHE A 278 -11.94 2.08 11.01
C PHE A 278 -10.80 1.53 11.90
N PRO A 279 -10.98 0.38 12.57
CA PRO A 279 -9.93 -0.20 13.41
C PRO A 279 -8.76 -0.67 12.55
N THR A 280 -7.58 -0.81 13.15
CA THR A 280 -6.47 -1.49 12.47
C THR A 280 -6.76 -2.99 12.43
N THR A 281 -7.12 -3.50 11.25
CA THR A 281 -7.57 -4.88 11.01
C THR A 281 -6.42 -5.86 10.78
N GLY A 282 -5.24 -5.35 10.44
CA GLY A 282 -4.02 -6.15 10.32
C GLY A 282 -2.76 -5.29 10.18
N SER A 283 -1.60 -5.91 10.46
CA SER A 283 -0.29 -5.29 10.26
C SER A 283 0.69 -6.22 9.61
N GLN A 284 1.64 -5.63 8.88
CA GLN A 284 2.82 -6.27 8.32
C GLN A 284 4.08 -5.57 8.82
N VAL A 285 5.12 -6.33 9.14
CA VAL A 285 6.51 -5.84 9.20
C VAL A 285 7.39 -6.73 8.34
N SER A 286 8.20 -6.16 7.48
CA SER A 286 9.18 -6.92 6.68
C SER A 286 10.60 -6.47 6.99
N VAL A 287 11.48 -7.44 7.18
CA VAL A 287 12.93 -7.22 7.26
C VAL A 287 13.54 -7.80 5.99
N LEU A 288 13.97 -6.90 5.11
CA LEU A 288 14.62 -7.25 3.87
C LEU A 288 16.14 -7.34 4.12
N SER A 289 16.67 -8.55 4.08
CA SER A 289 18.11 -8.80 4.14
C SER A 289 18.92 -7.93 3.16
N PRO A 290 20.17 -7.56 3.50
CA PRO A 290 20.98 -6.68 2.66
C PRO A 290 21.09 -7.18 1.22
N PHE A 291 21.13 -6.24 0.26
CA PHE A 291 21.20 -6.56 -1.16
C PHE A 291 22.35 -7.52 -1.47
N ARG A 292 22.05 -8.59 -2.23
CA ARG A 292 22.99 -9.67 -2.60
C ARG A 292 23.63 -10.44 -1.44
N SER A 293 23.10 -10.34 -0.22
CA SER A 293 23.60 -11.13 0.93
C SER A 293 23.32 -12.63 0.83
N GLY A 294 22.37 -13.04 -0.03
CA GLY A 294 21.89 -14.43 -0.12
C GLY A 294 21.08 -14.90 1.10
N LYS A 295 20.86 -14.02 2.09
CA LYS A 295 20.03 -14.31 3.26
C LYS A 295 18.54 -14.11 2.91
N PRO A 296 17.63 -14.93 3.45
CA PRO A 296 16.21 -14.78 3.20
C PRO A 296 15.67 -13.46 3.76
N HIS A 297 14.61 -12.94 3.15
CA HIS A 297 13.77 -11.90 3.75
C HIS A 297 12.78 -12.54 4.74
N CYS A 298 12.36 -11.79 5.76
CA CYS A 298 11.39 -12.27 6.73
C CYS A 298 10.25 -11.27 6.89
N HIS A 299 9.02 -11.77 6.93
CA HIS A 299 7.80 -10.98 6.89
C HIS A 299 6.89 -11.40 8.03
N TRP A 300 6.56 -10.50 8.95
CA TRP A 300 5.70 -10.75 10.09
C TRP A 300 4.32 -10.17 9.83
N PHE A 301 3.30 -10.95 10.15
CA PHE A 301 1.90 -10.53 10.03
C PHE A 301 1.16 -10.77 11.35
N THR A 302 0.24 -9.89 11.72
CA THR A 302 -0.67 -10.16 12.84
C THR A 302 -1.76 -11.16 12.43
N ALA A 303 -2.32 -11.00 11.22
CA ALA A 303 -3.50 -11.71 10.74
C ALA A 303 -4.71 -11.63 11.71
N THR A 304 -4.71 -10.62 12.58
CA THR A 304 -5.76 -10.32 13.55
C THR A 304 -5.82 -8.80 13.75
N PRO A 305 -7.01 -8.24 14.04
CA PRO A 305 -7.18 -6.83 14.39
C PRO A 305 -6.45 -6.46 15.68
N ASN A 306 -6.22 -5.17 15.88
CA ASN A 306 -5.56 -4.58 17.05
C ASN A 306 -4.11 -5.07 17.24
N PRO A 307 -3.17 -4.49 16.49
CA PRO A 307 -1.74 -4.81 16.56
C PRO A 307 -1.12 -4.64 17.95
N GLN A 308 -1.67 -3.76 18.79
CA GLN A 308 -1.22 -3.55 20.18
C GLN A 308 -1.26 -4.84 21.00
N LEU A 309 -2.28 -5.67 20.80
CA LEU A 309 -2.48 -6.94 21.52
C LEU A 309 -2.13 -8.16 20.66
N SER A 310 -2.07 -8.00 19.35
CA SER A 310 -1.82 -9.10 18.41
C SER A 310 -0.38 -9.57 18.40
N VAL A 311 -0.22 -10.86 18.04
CA VAL A 311 1.09 -11.49 17.87
C VAL A 311 1.51 -11.41 16.41
N PHE A 312 2.70 -10.86 16.17
CA PHE A 312 3.35 -10.87 14.87
C PHE A 312 3.97 -12.25 14.60
N LYS A 313 3.46 -12.97 13.60
CA LYS A 313 3.94 -14.31 13.21
C LYS A 313 4.82 -14.20 11.95
N PRO A 314 6.04 -14.77 11.96
CA PRO A 314 6.94 -14.68 10.82
C PRO A 314 6.54 -15.62 9.67
N PHE A 315 6.87 -15.18 8.46
CA PHE A 315 6.79 -15.89 7.20
C PHE A 315 8.09 -15.65 6.42
N ILE A 316 8.63 -16.69 5.82
CA ILE A 316 9.83 -16.65 4.97
C ILE A 316 9.52 -17.45 3.72
N PHE A 317 9.88 -16.91 2.55
CA PHE A 317 9.81 -17.69 1.31
C PHE A 317 10.85 -18.81 1.33
N THR A 318 10.40 -20.05 1.21
CA THR A 318 11.24 -21.25 1.14
C THR A 318 10.84 -22.09 -0.08
N PRO A 319 11.71 -22.99 -0.58
CA PRO A 319 11.27 -23.96 -1.56
C PRO A 319 10.02 -24.72 -1.07
N LYS A 320 8.98 -24.83 -1.91
CA LYS A 320 7.72 -25.53 -1.60
C LYS A 320 6.98 -24.99 -0.37
N VAL A 321 6.86 -23.66 -0.24
CA VAL A 321 6.03 -23.02 0.81
C VAL A 321 4.66 -23.71 0.93
N ARG A 322 4.26 -24.00 2.16
CA ARG A 322 2.89 -24.40 2.51
C ARG A 322 2.43 -23.54 3.68
N ILE A 323 1.43 -22.68 3.44
CA ILE A 323 0.76 -21.94 4.50
C ILE A 323 -0.51 -22.67 4.94
N SER A 324 -0.92 -22.46 6.19
CA SER A 324 -2.19 -22.98 6.70
C SER A 324 -3.35 -22.36 5.92
N LYS A 325 -4.30 -23.18 5.46
CA LYS A 325 -5.57 -22.70 4.90
C LYS A 325 -6.45 -21.97 5.93
N HIS A 326 -6.15 -22.09 7.22
CA HIS A 326 -6.89 -21.44 8.31
C HIS A 326 -6.57 -19.95 8.49
N THR A 327 -5.79 -19.36 7.59
CA THR A 327 -5.56 -17.91 7.52
C THR A 327 -6.41 -17.23 6.45
N GLN A 328 -7.31 -17.98 5.80
CA GLN A 328 -8.26 -17.53 4.79
C GLN A 328 -9.67 -17.65 5.37
N SER A 329 -10.57 -16.72 5.05
CA SER A 329 -11.97 -16.83 5.47
C SER A 329 -12.66 -17.95 4.69
N PRO A 330 -13.72 -18.55 5.27
CA PRO A 330 -14.55 -19.49 4.54
C PRO A 330 -15.19 -18.81 3.33
N ILE A 331 -15.20 -19.51 2.19
CA ILE A 331 -15.98 -19.09 1.03
C ILE A 331 -17.42 -19.57 1.25
N PHE A 332 -18.35 -18.63 1.42
CA PHE A 332 -19.78 -18.93 1.46
C PHE A 332 -20.37 -18.82 0.06
N GLN A 333 -21.26 -19.74 -0.31
CA GLN A 333 -22.05 -19.63 -1.54
C GLN A 333 -23.52 -19.31 -1.21
N PRO A 334 -24.14 -18.35 -1.92
CA PRO A 334 -23.52 -17.45 -2.90
C PRO A 334 -22.56 -16.44 -2.24
N ASP A 335 -21.53 -16.03 -2.99
CA ASP A 335 -20.54 -15.05 -2.52
C ASP A 335 -21.27 -13.74 -2.16
N PRO A 336 -21.23 -13.27 -0.90
CA PRO A 336 -21.94 -12.07 -0.47
C PRO A 336 -21.67 -10.85 -1.34
N VAL A 337 -20.47 -10.74 -1.90
CA VAL A 337 -20.03 -9.64 -2.76
C VAL A 337 -20.70 -9.70 -4.14
N GLN A 338 -20.99 -10.91 -4.65
CA GLN A 338 -21.71 -11.10 -5.91
C GLN A 338 -23.23 -10.91 -5.75
N VAL A 339 -23.76 -11.06 -4.54
CA VAL A 339 -25.21 -10.93 -4.26
C VAL A 339 -25.61 -9.47 -4.01
N GLY A 340 -24.65 -8.59 -3.73
CA GLY A 340 -24.89 -7.19 -3.33
C GLY A 340 -25.32 -6.21 -4.42
N PHE A 341 -25.43 -6.59 -5.69
CA PHE A 341 -25.70 -5.64 -6.79
C PHE A 341 -26.89 -5.96 -7.70
N THR A 342 -27.70 -6.97 -7.41
CA THR A 342 -29.03 -7.09 -8.03
C THR A 342 -30.02 -6.18 -7.30
N LEU A 343 -30.01 -4.89 -7.64
CA LEU A 343 -31.17 -4.02 -7.45
C LEU A 343 -32.26 -4.51 -8.41
N ASN A 344 -33.27 -5.21 -7.88
CA ASN A 344 -34.57 -5.34 -8.55
C ASN A 344 -35.39 -4.07 -8.36
#